data_AF-A0A9D3LUH2-F1
#
_entry.id   AF-A0A9D3LUH2-F1
#
_cell.length_a   1.000
_cell.length_b   1.000
_cell.length_c   1.000
_cell.angle_alpha   90.00
_cell.angle_beta   90.00
_cell.angle_gamma   90.00
#
_symmetry.space_group_name_H-M   'P 1'
#
loop_
_entity.id
_entity.type
_entity.pdbx_description
1 polymer ?
#
loop_
_entity_poly.entity_id
_entity_poly.type
_entity_poly.pdbx_seq_one_letter_code
_entity_poly.pdbx_strand_id
1 'polypeptide(L)'
;MPRLRHSWSYLGATLFLCFLLADCVKGQCQPPPSKTGLELTDESAALDTFDEGSSVTFKCGVGYTKVSGDGKILCRNGNWTVETLQCQKKSCGSPGDLINGRFSTPEGTDYGATAFASCNRGYEVQGRAYRQCFDFGWTNRVPVCEIKKCADPPTIVNGRISSSPDKNSLSSGI
;
A
#
# COMPACT_ATOMS: atom_id res chain seq x y z
N MET A 1 48.72 64.77 -50.45
CA MET A 1 49.88 64.68 -49.53
C MET A 1 49.39 64.09 -48.20
N PRO A 2 50.24 63.36 -47.44
CA PRO A 2 50.09 61.91 -47.24
C PRO A 2 49.59 61.44 -45.85
N ARG A 3 49.24 60.14 -45.81
CA ARG A 3 49.42 59.09 -44.76
C ARG A 3 49.13 59.43 -43.28
N LEU A 4 48.28 58.59 -42.68
CA LEU A 4 48.69 57.69 -41.59
C LEU A 4 47.79 56.43 -41.54
N ARG A 5 48.43 55.26 -41.69
CA ARG A 5 47.91 53.91 -41.46
C ARG A 5 48.06 53.56 -39.98
N HIS A 6 47.15 52.78 -39.40
CA HIS A 6 47.41 51.68 -38.46
C HIS A 6 46.11 50.84 -38.41
N SER A 7 45.94 49.82 -39.24
CA SER A 7 46.26 48.41 -38.96
C SER A 7 45.71 47.93 -37.61
N TRP A 8 44.44 47.52 -37.59
CA TRP A 8 43.93 46.61 -36.57
C TRP A 8 44.22 45.18 -36.98
N SER A 9 45.20 44.60 -36.29
CA SER A 9 45.55 43.19 -36.34
C SER A 9 44.63 42.42 -35.40
N TYR A 10 43.99 41.42 -35.99
CA TYR A 10 43.25 40.35 -35.36
C TYR A 10 44.04 39.73 -34.20
N LEU A 11 43.59 39.88 -32.97
CA LEU A 11 43.97 39.04 -31.83
C LEU A 11 42.85 39.13 -30.78
N GLY A 12 42.04 38.08 -30.67
CA GLY A 12 41.04 37.95 -29.60
C GLY A 12 39.65 37.51 -30.04
N ALA A 13 39.45 37.09 -31.30
CA ALA A 13 38.20 36.46 -31.76
C ALA A 13 38.03 35.01 -31.25
N THR A 14 38.44 34.73 -30.01
CA THR A 14 38.32 33.40 -29.36
C THR A 14 37.47 33.42 -28.09
N LEU A 15 37.02 34.60 -27.63
CA LEU A 15 36.09 34.71 -26.50
C LEU A 15 34.61 34.88 -26.92
N PHE A 16 34.30 34.77 -28.21
CA PHE A 16 32.94 34.90 -28.76
C PHE A 16 32.42 33.60 -29.39
N LEU A 17 32.87 32.45 -28.87
CA LEU A 17 32.43 31.12 -29.33
C LEU A 17 31.93 30.21 -28.20
N CYS A 18 31.61 30.77 -27.03
CA CYS A 18 30.88 30.06 -25.97
C CYS A 18 29.47 30.62 -25.71
N PHE A 19 29.07 31.70 -26.40
CA PHE A 19 27.76 32.36 -26.19
C PHE A 19 26.69 31.98 -27.24
N LEU A 20 26.94 30.97 -28.09
CA LEU A 20 25.98 30.51 -29.11
C LEU A 20 25.47 29.07 -28.91
N LEU A 21 25.74 28.45 -27.76
CA LEU A 21 25.10 27.20 -27.32
C LEU A 21 24.68 27.29 -25.86
N ALA A 22 24.07 28.42 -25.46
CA ALA A 22 23.07 28.34 -24.41
C ALA A 22 21.83 27.70 -25.05
N ASP A 23 21.95 26.43 -25.43
CA ASP A 23 20.80 25.56 -25.59
C ASP A 23 20.07 25.68 -24.26
N CYS A 24 18.94 26.37 -24.26
CA CYS A 24 17.97 26.20 -23.18
C CYS A 24 17.70 24.70 -23.19
N VAL A 25 18.31 23.95 -22.25
CA VAL A 25 18.07 22.52 -22.07
C VAL A 25 16.57 22.44 -21.81
N LYS A 26 15.81 22.19 -22.88
CA LYS A 26 14.37 22.18 -22.82
C LYS A 26 13.97 20.97 -22.01
N GLY A 27 13.66 21.24 -20.75
CA GLY A 27 12.61 20.58 -20.02
C GLY A 27 12.83 19.11 -19.66
N GLN A 28 14.01 18.73 -19.16
CA GLN A 28 14.11 17.42 -18.52
C GLN A 28 13.29 17.40 -17.22
N CYS A 29 12.52 16.33 -17.01
CA CYS A 29 11.76 16.12 -15.80
C CYS A 29 12.57 15.29 -14.80
N GLN A 30 12.42 15.65 -13.53
CA GLN A 30 12.80 14.80 -12.39
C GLN A 30 11.81 13.64 -12.25
N PRO A 31 12.08 12.63 -11.40
CA PRO A 31 11.11 11.57 -11.14
C PRO A 31 9.77 12.16 -10.70
N PRO A 32 8.65 11.65 -11.24
CA PRO A 32 7.35 12.21 -10.91
C PRO A 32 7.06 12.03 -9.41
N PRO A 33 6.28 12.92 -8.81
CA PRO A 33 6.00 12.88 -7.39
C PRO A 33 5.25 11.59 -7.01
N SER A 34 5.65 10.99 -5.89
CA SER A 34 4.93 9.86 -5.32
C SER A 34 3.56 10.29 -4.80
N LYS A 35 2.54 9.47 -5.07
CA LYS A 35 1.16 9.71 -4.65
C LYS A 35 0.58 8.42 -4.07
N THR A 36 -0.05 8.53 -2.89
CA THR A 36 -0.58 7.37 -2.16
C THR A 36 -1.51 6.51 -3.02
N GLY A 37 -1.23 5.20 -3.05
CA GLY A 37 -2.01 4.23 -3.82
C GLY A 37 -1.66 4.16 -5.31
N LEU A 38 -0.69 4.95 -5.78
CA LEU A 38 -0.10 4.83 -7.11
C LEU A 38 1.36 4.38 -6.99
N GLU A 39 1.78 3.57 -7.94
CA GLU A 39 3.15 3.09 -8.09
C GLU A 39 3.58 3.27 -9.54
N LEU A 40 4.81 3.71 -9.77
CA LEU A 40 5.38 3.72 -11.11
C LEU A 40 5.58 2.28 -11.59
N THR A 41 5.52 2.07 -12.91
CA THR A 41 6.01 0.82 -13.48
C THR A 41 7.51 0.70 -13.25
N ASP A 42 7.95 -0.52 -12.94
CA ASP A 42 9.28 -0.80 -12.37
C ASP A 42 10.43 -0.24 -13.22
N GLU A 43 10.28 -0.20 -14.56
CA GLU A 43 11.26 0.39 -15.49
C GLU A 43 11.47 1.89 -15.26
N SER A 44 10.38 2.64 -15.05
CA SER A 44 10.44 4.08 -14.83
C SER A 44 10.80 4.46 -13.39
N ALA A 45 10.59 3.56 -12.43
CA ALA A 45 10.91 3.80 -11.03
C ALA A 45 12.42 3.83 -10.74
N ALA A 46 13.25 3.27 -11.63
CA ALA A 46 14.70 3.20 -11.49
C ALA A 46 15.46 4.37 -12.14
N LEU A 47 14.74 5.32 -12.75
CA LEU A 47 15.34 6.43 -13.50
C LEU A 47 15.34 7.71 -12.68
N ASP A 48 16.45 8.45 -12.73
CA ASP A 48 16.62 9.72 -12.02
C ASP A 48 16.29 10.95 -12.88
N THR A 49 16.19 10.80 -14.20
CA THR A 49 15.94 11.91 -15.16
C THR A 49 15.18 11.43 -16.38
N PHE A 50 14.32 12.30 -16.94
CA PHE A 50 13.48 12.01 -18.09
C PHE A 50 13.55 13.14 -19.11
N ASP A 51 13.78 12.80 -20.38
CA ASP A 51 13.86 13.78 -21.47
C ASP A 51 12.47 14.34 -21.84
N GLU A 52 12.45 15.52 -22.47
CA GLU A 52 11.24 16.12 -23.02
C GLU A 52 10.47 15.13 -23.91
N GLY A 53 9.16 15.01 -23.69
CA GLY A 53 8.31 14.05 -24.41
C GLY A 53 8.32 12.62 -23.85
N SER A 54 9.18 12.31 -22.87
CA SER A 54 9.12 11.03 -22.15
C SER A 54 7.74 10.82 -21.54
N SER A 55 7.27 9.58 -21.57
CA SER A 55 6.02 9.21 -20.90
C SER A 55 6.25 8.07 -19.94
N VAL A 56 5.70 8.21 -18.73
CA VAL A 56 5.68 7.16 -17.72
C VAL A 56 4.25 6.79 -17.40
N THR A 57 4.06 5.60 -16.84
CA THR A 57 2.74 5.09 -16.50
C THR A 57 2.70 4.66 -15.04
N PHE A 58 1.73 5.18 -14.31
CA PHE A 58 1.37 4.70 -12.99
C PHE A 58 0.43 3.51 -13.09
N LYS A 59 0.60 2.59 -12.14
CA LYS A 59 -0.34 1.52 -11.79
C LYS A 59 -0.90 1.79 -10.40
N CYS A 60 -2.05 1.21 -10.09
CA CYS A 60 -2.51 1.18 -8.70
C CYS A 60 -1.58 0.28 -7.88
N GLY A 61 -1.15 0.79 -6.72
CA GLY A 61 -0.25 0.07 -5.84
C GLY A 61 -0.90 -1.14 -5.16
N VAL A 62 -0.09 -1.90 -4.42
CA VAL A 62 -0.56 -3.11 -3.73
C VAL A 62 -1.73 -2.79 -2.80
N GLY A 63 -2.80 -3.58 -2.89
CA GLY A 63 -4.02 -3.37 -2.11
C GLY A 63 -4.99 -2.33 -2.68
N TYR A 64 -4.72 -1.78 -3.87
CA TYR A 64 -5.61 -0.85 -4.57
C TYR A 64 -6.12 -1.43 -5.90
N THR A 65 -7.25 -0.91 -6.38
CA THR A 65 -7.88 -1.25 -7.67
C THR A 65 -8.14 0.02 -8.47
N LYS A 66 -7.93 -0.06 -9.78
CA LYS A 66 -8.18 1.01 -10.74
C LYS A 66 -9.68 1.27 -10.89
N VAL A 67 -10.07 2.53 -10.70
CA VAL A 67 -11.44 3.02 -10.91
C VAL A 67 -11.57 3.71 -12.26
N SER A 68 -10.62 4.59 -12.60
CA SER A 68 -10.63 5.36 -13.86
C SER A 68 -9.25 5.94 -14.18
N GLY A 69 -9.08 6.54 -15.36
CA GLY A 69 -7.82 7.10 -15.89
C GLY A 69 -6.92 6.05 -16.54
N ASP A 70 -5.87 6.43 -17.26
CA ASP A 70 -4.90 5.50 -17.88
C ASP A 70 -3.56 5.42 -17.14
N GLY A 71 -3.30 6.38 -16.23
CA GLY A 71 -2.06 6.48 -15.46
C GLY A 71 -0.89 7.07 -16.22
N LYS A 72 -1.10 7.53 -17.46
CA LYS A 72 -0.01 8.00 -18.31
C LYS A 72 0.19 9.51 -18.12
N ILE A 73 1.43 9.88 -17.80
CA ILE A 73 1.85 11.29 -17.76
C ILE A 73 3.02 11.52 -18.72
N LEU A 74 3.14 12.75 -19.23
CA LEU A 74 4.18 13.16 -20.15
C LEU A 74 5.04 14.27 -19.55
N CYS A 75 6.34 14.20 -19.81
CA CYS A 75 7.26 15.29 -19.51
C CYS A 75 7.11 16.38 -20.57
N ARG A 76 6.72 17.59 -20.16
CA ARG A 76 6.56 18.74 -21.05
C ARG A 76 7.13 20.00 -20.39
N ASN A 77 8.10 20.62 -21.06
CA ASN A 77 8.82 21.79 -20.58
C ASN A 77 9.30 21.60 -19.12
N GLY A 78 9.86 20.42 -18.80
CA GLY A 78 10.42 20.12 -17.48
C GLY A 78 9.39 19.85 -16.40
N ASN A 79 8.11 19.74 -16.76
CA ASN A 79 7.02 19.45 -15.84
C ASN A 79 6.21 18.26 -16.33
N TRP A 80 5.76 17.43 -15.39
CA TRP A 80 4.84 16.34 -15.71
C TRP A 80 3.43 16.87 -15.96
N THR A 81 2.73 16.30 -16.94
CA THR A 81 1.30 16.53 -17.12
C THR A 81 0.52 16.01 -15.91
N VAL A 82 -0.71 16.51 -15.74
CA VAL A 82 -1.59 16.10 -14.65
C VAL A 82 -1.89 14.61 -14.71
N GLU A 83 -1.68 13.92 -13.59
CA GLU A 83 -2.10 12.54 -13.41
C GLU A 83 -3.61 12.44 -13.11
N THR A 84 -4.31 11.61 -13.88
CA THR A 84 -5.75 11.35 -13.83
C THR A 84 -6.13 9.98 -13.24
N LEU A 85 -5.20 9.02 -13.09
CA LEU A 85 -5.53 7.69 -12.53
C LEU A 85 -6.14 7.79 -11.14
N GLN A 86 -7.29 7.14 -10.97
CA GLN A 86 -7.99 7.02 -9.70
C GLN A 86 -7.91 5.57 -9.23
N CYS A 87 -7.37 5.39 -8.03
CA CYS A 87 -7.23 4.10 -7.36
C CYS A 87 -8.00 4.12 -6.04
N GLN A 88 -8.69 3.03 -5.72
CA GLN A 88 -9.38 2.84 -4.44
C GLN A 88 -8.86 1.59 -3.74
N LYS A 89 -8.92 1.58 -2.40
CA LYS A 89 -8.54 0.40 -1.63
C LYS A 89 -9.43 -0.79 -2.02
N LYS A 90 -8.82 -1.98 -2.10
CA LYS A 90 -9.55 -3.24 -2.22
C LYS A 90 -10.32 -3.48 -0.92
N SER A 91 -11.58 -3.89 -1.05
CA SER A 91 -12.35 -4.35 0.10
C SER A 91 -12.16 -5.84 0.30
N CYS A 92 -11.84 -6.25 1.54
CA CYS A 92 -11.82 -7.66 1.92
C CYS A 92 -13.21 -8.21 2.24
N GLY A 93 -14.24 -7.36 2.27
CA GLY A 93 -15.61 -7.75 2.64
C GLY A 93 -15.69 -8.27 4.08
N SER A 94 -16.61 -9.20 4.34
CA SER A 94 -16.80 -9.76 5.69
C SER A 94 -15.56 -10.53 6.18
N PRO A 95 -15.12 -10.32 7.44
CA PRO A 95 -14.06 -11.12 8.07
C PRO A 95 -14.50 -12.55 8.42
N GLY A 96 -15.71 -12.96 8.03
CA GLY A 96 -16.28 -14.29 8.25
C GLY A 96 -17.11 -14.38 9.53
N ASP A 97 -17.83 -15.50 9.67
CA ASP A 97 -18.75 -15.72 10.77
C ASP A 97 -18.05 -16.41 11.95
N LEU A 98 -18.04 -15.74 13.12
CA LEU A 98 -17.43 -16.27 14.33
C LEU A 98 -18.51 -16.95 15.21
N ILE A 99 -18.56 -18.27 15.18
CA ILE A 99 -19.47 -19.06 16.03
C ILE A 99 -19.20 -18.73 17.50
N ASN A 100 -20.26 -18.48 18.28
CA ASN A 100 -20.17 -18.05 19.68
C ASN A 100 -19.35 -16.77 19.90
N GLY A 101 -19.33 -15.87 18.91
CA GLY A 101 -18.67 -14.57 19.02
C GLY A 101 -19.10 -13.61 17.92
N ARG A 102 -18.30 -12.56 17.73
CA ARG A 102 -18.44 -11.57 16.67
C ARG A 102 -17.10 -10.91 16.33
N PHE A 103 -16.99 -10.38 15.12
CA PHE A 103 -15.92 -9.45 14.76
C PHE A 103 -16.34 -7.99 14.97
N SER A 104 -15.41 -7.16 15.40
CA SER A 104 -15.49 -5.70 15.30
C SER A 104 -14.48 -5.17 14.28
N THR A 105 -14.93 -4.26 13.43
CA THR A 105 -14.14 -3.66 12.33
C THR A 105 -14.20 -2.14 12.44
N PRO A 106 -13.50 -1.53 13.42
CA PRO A 106 -13.61 -0.10 13.70
C PRO A 106 -13.13 0.79 12.53
N GLU A 107 -12.20 0.28 11.72
CA GLU A 107 -11.61 0.98 10.57
C GLU A 107 -12.27 0.57 9.23
N GLY A 108 -13.35 -0.20 9.28
CA GLY A 108 -13.98 -0.80 8.09
C GLY A 108 -13.32 -2.11 7.65
N THR A 109 -13.48 -2.46 6.38
CA THR A 109 -13.08 -3.77 5.82
C THR A 109 -12.16 -3.67 4.61
N ASP A 110 -11.59 -2.48 4.38
CA ASP A 110 -10.74 -2.21 3.24
C ASP A 110 -9.26 -2.44 3.56
N TYR A 111 -8.43 -2.49 2.52
CA TYR A 111 -6.99 -2.76 2.64
C TYR A 111 -6.31 -1.98 3.77
N GLY A 112 -5.62 -2.73 4.65
CA GLY A 112 -4.98 -2.26 5.86
C GLY A 112 -5.84 -2.32 7.13
N ALA A 113 -7.17 -2.51 7.02
CA ALA A 113 -8.06 -2.56 8.17
C ALA A 113 -7.83 -3.82 9.03
N THR A 114 -8.12 -3.71 10.33
CA THR A 114 -8.05 -4.83 11.28
C THR A 114 -9.43 -5.19 11.83
N ALA A 115 -9.78 -6.48 11.77
CA ALA A 115 -10.95 -7.07 12.38
C ALA A 115 -10.56 -7.76 13.70
N PHE A 116 -11.23 -7.44 14.80
CA PHE A 116 -10.96 -8.01 16.13
C PHE A 116 -12.06 -8.98 16.55
N ALA A 117 -11.69 -10.18 16.98
CA ALA A 117 -12.61 -11.21 17.44
C ALA A 117 -12.97 -11.01 18.92
N SER A 118 -14.25 -11.11 19.24
CA SER A 118 -14.77 -11.13 20.60
C SER A 118 -15.71 -12.31 20.76
N CYS A 119 -15.46 -13.18 21.74
CA CYS A 119 -16.36 -14.27 22.06
C CYS A 119 -17.52 -13.83 22.96
N ASN A 120 -18.61 -14.57 22.89
CA ASN A 120 -19.75 -14.45 23.78
C ASN A 120 -19.37 -14.86 25.21
N ARG A 121 -20.19 -14.49 26.18
CA ARG A 121 -19.98 -14.85 27.59
C ARG A 121 -19.86 -16.37 27.76
N GLY A 122 -18.86 -16.82 28.50
CA GLY A 122 -18.57 -18.24 28.72
C GLY A 122 -17.67 -18.86 27.65
N TYR A 123 -17.25 -18.09 26.64
CA TYR A 123 -16.34 -18.52 25.60
C TYR A 123 -15.06 -17.67 25.56
N GLU A 124 -13.99 -18.22 25.03
CA GLU A 124 -12.71 -17.56 24.80
C GLU A 124 -12.15 -17.87 23.41
N VAL A 125 -11.42 -16.90 22.85
CA VAL A 125 -10.83 -17.04 21.52
C VAL A 125 -9.63 -17.98 21.61
N GLN A 126 -9.61 -19.01 20.77
CA GLN A 126 -8.43 -19.84 20.55
C GLN A 126 -7.62 -19.33 19.36
N GLY A 127 -6.34 -19.06 19.59
CA GLY A 127 -5.42 -18.53 18.58
C GLY A 127 -5.47 -17.00 18.47
N ARG A 128 -5.26 -16.47 17.24
CA ARG A 128 -5.22 -15.01 17.01
C ARG A 128 -6.62 -14.41 17.08
N ALA A 129 -6.82 -13.48 18.01
CA ALA A 129 -8.06 -12.72 18.16
C ALA A 129 -8.21 -11.55 17.17
N TYR A 130 -7.46 -11.55 16.07
CA TYR A 130 -7.57 -10.52 15.03
C TYR A 130 -7.18 -11.05 13.65
N ARG A 131 -7.69 -10.38 12.62
CA ARG A 131 -7.37 -10.60 11.20
C ARG A 131 -7.16 -9.24 10.54
N GLN A 132 -6.27 -9.18 9.55
CA GLN A 132 -5.94 -7.94 8.83
C GLN A 132 -6.30 -8.08 7.36
N CYS A 133 -6.82 -7.02 6.76
CA CYS A 133 -7.16 -6.99 5.34
C CYS A 133 -5.92 -6.70 4.50
N PHE A 134 -5.45 -7.71 3.77
CA PHE A 134 -4.34 -7.61 2.82
C PHE A 134 -4.86 -7.59 1.37
N ASP A 135 -3.95 -7.51 0.40
CA ASP A 135 -4.26 -7.48 -1.03
C ASP A 135 -4.91 -8.78 -1.54
N PHE A 136 -4.67 -9.89 -0.85
CA PHE A 136 -5.29 -11.20 -1.07
C PHE A 136 -6.50 -11.50 -0.17
N GLY A 137 -6.97 -10.53 0.62
CA GLY A 137 -8.10 -10.70 1.54
C GLY A 137 -7.71 -10.74 3.02
N TRP A 138 -8.62 -11.20 3.87
CA TRP A 138 -8.39 -11.30 5.31
C TRP A 138 -7.33 -12.35 5.66
N THR A 139 -6.33 -11.97 6.45
CA THR A 139 -5.28 -12.87 6.93
C THR A 139 -5.82 -13.92 7.90
N ASN A 140 -5.09 -15.04 8.02
CA ASN A 140 -5.42 -16.17 8.89
C ASN A 140 -6.80 -16.78 8.58
N ARG A 141 -7.18 -17.87 9.26
CA ARG A 141 -8.55 -18.39 9.24
C ARG A 141 -9.40 -17.68 10.31
N VAL A 142 -10.72 -17.80 10.23
CA VAL A 142 -11.61 -17.37 11.32
C VAL A 142 -11.22 -18.15 12.59
N PRO A 143 -10.97 -17.49 13.74
CA PRO A 143 -10.63 -18.18 14.97
C PRO A 143 -11.85 -18.91 15.54
N VAL A 144 -11.64 -19.73 16.56
CA VAL A 144 -12.71 -20.49 17.22
C VAL A 144 -12.95 -19.91 18.61
N CYS A 145 -14.20 -19.71 18.97
CA CYS A 145 -14.61 -19.44 20.35
C CYS A 145 -14.92 -20.77 21.03
N GLU A 146 -14.07 -21.19 21.96
CA GLU A 146 -14.27 -22.40 22.75
C GLU A 146 -14.84 -22.06 24.12
N ILE A 147 -15.58 -23.01 24.71
CA ILE A 147 -16.11 -22.83 26.06
C ILE A 147 -14.96 -22.67 27.05
N LYS A 148 -15.06 -21.66 27.91
CA LYS A 148 -14.14 -21.46 29.02
C LYS A 148 -14.25 -22.64 29.97
N LYS A 149 -13.17 -23.41 30.09
CA LYS A 149 -13.09 -24.49 31.06
C LYS A 149 -12.84 -23.90 32.44
N CYS A 150 -13.61 -24.36 33.42
CA CYS A 150 -13.30 -24.09 34.81
C CYS A 150 -11.95 -24.73 35.17
N ALA A 151 -11.27 -24.18 36.16
CA ALA A 151 -10.16 -24.89 36.79
C ALA A 151 -10.67 -26.21 37.38
N ASP A 152 -9.82 -27.23 37.35
CA ASP A 152 -10.15 -28.49 38.02
C ASP A 152 -10.47 -28.20 39.49
N PRO A 153 -11.53 -28.81 40.04
CA PRO A 153 -11.86 -28.63 41.44
C PRO A 153 -10.69 -29.09 42.31
N PRO A 154 -10.41 -28.40 43.43
CA PRO A 154 -9.28 -28.76 44.30
C PRO A 154 -9.45 -30.17 44.84
N THR A 155 -8.32 -30.85 45.07
CA THR A 155 -8.32 -32.17 45.70
C THR A 155 -8.79 -32.04 47.16
N ILE A 156 -9.81 -32.81 47.54
CA ILE A 156 -10.33 -32.86 48.91
C ILE A 156 -9.83 -34.14 49.57
N VAL A 157 -9.06 -34.03 50.65
CA VAL A 157 -8.62 -35.19 51.45
C VAL A 157 -9.84 -35.94 51.99
N ASN A 158 -9.92 -37.25 51.75
CA ASN A 158 -11.07 -38.10 52.06
C ASN A 158 -12.40 -37.69 51.37
N GLY A 159 -12.34 -36.81 50.36
CA GLY A 159 -13.49 -36.42 49.54
C GLY A 159 -13.51 -37.13 48.18
N ARG A 160 -14.67 -37.12 47.51
CA ARG A 160 -14.83 -37.65 46.15
C ARG A 160 -15.47 -36.58 45.26
N ILE A 161 -14.84 -36.30 44.12
CA ILE A 161 -15.40 -35.43 43.07
C ILE A 161 -16.44 -36.24 42.29
N SER A 162 -17.65 -35.73 42.15
CA SER A 162 -18.70 -36.28 41.29
C SER A 162 -18.89 -35.39 40.08
N SER A 163 -18.48 -35.84 38.90
CA SER A 163 -18.83 -35.18 37.63
C SER A 163 -20.20 -35.69 37.15
N SER A 164 -21.13 -34.79 36.86
CA SER A 164 -22.32 -35.11 36.06
C SER A 164 -21.97 -34.90 34.58
N PRO A 165 -22.37 -35.80 33.66
CA PRO A 165 -22.23 -35.53 32.24
C PRO A 165 -23.01 -34.27 31.87
N ASP A 166 -22.39 -33.39 31.08
CA ASP A 166 -23.03 -32.19 30.53
C ASP A 166 -24.16 -32.63 29.59
N LYS A 167 -25.38 -32.14 29.83
CA LYS A 167 -26.55 -32.41 28.96
C LYS A 167 -26.46 -31.79 27.56
N ASN A 168 -25.37 -31.08 27.25
CA ASN A 168 -25.13 -30.41 25.96
C ASN A 168 -24.01 -31.05 25.12
N SER A 169 -23.54 -32.25 25.48
CA SER A 169 -22.74 -33.09 24.58
C SER A 169 -23.66 -33.65 23.47
N LEU A 170 -23.96 -32.85 22.45
CA LEU A 170 -24.38 -33.40 21.16
C LEU A 170 -23.21 -34.22 20.63
N SER A 171 -23.34 -35.53 20.75
CA SER A 171 -22.48 -36.51 20.11
C SER A 171 -22.42 -36.22 18.61
N SER A 172 -21.28 -35.74 18.11
CA SER A 172 -20.90 -35.93 16.72
C SER A 172 -20.60 -37.42 16.54
N GLY A 173 -21.65 -38.19 16.30
CA GLY A 173 -21.57 -39.55 15.79
C GLY A 173 -21.17 -39.53 14.32
N ILE A 174 -20.31 -40.48 13.97
CA ILE A 174 -19.73 -40.80 12.66
C ILE A 174 -20.81 -40.98 11.58
#